data_AF-A0A9E5BHB2-F1
#
_entry.id   AF-A0A9E5BHB2-F1
#
_cell.length_a   1.000
_cell.length_b   1.000
_cell.length_c   1.000
_cell.angle_alpha   90.00
_cell.angle_beta   90.00
_cell.angle_gamma   90.00
#
_symmetry.space_group_name_H-M   'P 1'
#
loop_
_entity.id
_entity.type
_entity.pdbx_description
1 polymer ?
#
loop_
_entity_poly.entity_id
_entity_poly.type
_entity_poly.pdbx_seq_one_letter_code
_entity_poly.pdbx_strand_id
1 'polypeptide(L)' 'MTLLQKPFRALVIGSSGTIGSALVSTLQMHSNCAEVMGIHRGSIPSIDYADPSTIATAAEALAAHRPFDLIIN' A
#
# COMPACT_ATOMS: atom_id res chain seq x y z
N MET A 1 5.49 -0.72 24.12
CA MET A 1 5.41 -0.01 22.82
C MET A 1 4.62 -0.89 21.87
N THR A 2 3.59 -0.36 21.21
CA THR A 2 2.86 -1.10 20.16
C THR A 2 3.63 -0.99 18.84
N LEU A 3 3.68 -2.06 18.06
CA LEU A 3 4.43 -2.11 16.79
C LEU A 3 3.89 -1.11 15.75
N LEU A 4 2.57 -0.91 15.74
CA LEU A 4 1.88 0.05 14.88
C LEU A 4 1.16 1.10 15.74
N GLN A 5 1.15 2.35 15.27
CA GLN A 5 0.27 3.38 15.83
C GLN A 5 -1.18 3.05 15.49
N LYS A 6 -2.13 3.54 16.30
CA LYS A 6 -3.56 3.32 16.07
C LYS A 6 -4.28 4.66 16.03
N PRO A 7 -5.09 4.93 14.99
CA PRO A 7 -5.22 4.12 13.78
C PRO A 7 -3.95 4.15 12.91
N PHE A 8 -3.70 3.11 12.11
CA PHE A 8 -2.57 3.04 11.17
C PHE A 8 -3.03 3.10 9.71
N ARG A 9 -2.09 3.46 8.83
CA ARG A 9 -2.28 3.36 7.36
C ARG A 9 -1.34 2.33 6.76
N ALA A 10 -1.83 1.60 5.77
CA ALA A 10 -1.10 0.54 5.11
C ALA A 10 -0.97 0.77 3.60
N LEU A 11 0.14 0.32 3.03
CA LEU A 11 0.35 0.23 1.59
C LEU A 11 0.64 -1.23 1.22
N VAL A 12 -0.07 -1.75 0.21
CA VAL A 12 0.15 -3.08 -0.35
C VAL A 12 0.60 -2.95 -1.80
N ILE A 13 1.85 -3.29 -2.06
CA ILE A 13 2.43 -3.44 -3.39
C ILE A 13 2.10 -4.84 -3.90
N GLY A 14 1.70 -4.98 -5.17
CA GLY A 14 1.21 -6.26 -5.70
C GLY A 14 -0.23 -6.58 -5.32
N SER A 15 -1.06 -5.56 -5.06
CA SER A 15 -2.46 -5.67 -4.64
C SER A 15 -3.39 -6.44 -5.60
N SER A 16 -3.02 -6.59 -6.87
CA SER A 16 -3.81 -7.35 -7.86
C SER A 16 -3.57 -8.87 -7.81
N GLY A 17 -2.56 -9.34 -7.07
CA GLY A 17 -2.30 -10.78 -6.90
C GLY A 17 -3.23 -11.43 -5.86
N THR A 18 -3.20 -12.76 -5.77
CA THR A 18 -4.05 -13.51 -4.81
C THR A 18 -3.77 -13.11 -3.36
N ILE A 19 -2.50 -13.05 -2.95
CA ILE A 19 -2.13 -12.68 -1.58
C ILE A 19 -2.37 -11.19 -1.34
N GLY A 20 -1.95 -10.34 -2.27
CA GLY A 20 -2.12 -8.88 -2.15
C GLY A 20 -3.58 -8.46 -2.02
N SER A 21 -4.47 -9.03 -2.83
CA SER A 21 -5.91 -8.74 -2.76
C SER A 21 -6.56 -9.23 -1.46
N ALA A 22 -6.15 -10.40 -0.95
CA ALA A 22 -6.59 -10.90 0.35
C ALA A 22 -6.11 -10.00 1.50
N LEU A 23 -4.87 -9.51 1.45
CA LEU A 23 -4.33 -8.57 2.43
C LEU A 23 -5.08 -7.25 2.42
N VAL A 24 -5.31 -6.66 1.24
CA VAL A 24 -6.11 -5.42 1.11
C VAL A 24 -7.50 -5.63 1.73
N SER A 25 -8.19 -6.72 1.38
CA SER A 25 -9.53 -7.03 1.93
C SER A 25 -9.51 -7.17 3.45
N THR A 26 -8.49 -7.86 3.99
CA THR A 26 -8.33 -8.05 5.43
C THR A 26 -8.07 -6.73 6.16
N LEU A 27 -7.21 -5.87 5.59
CA LEU A 27 -6.88 -4.57 6.15
C LEU A 27 -8.07 -3.60 6.10
N GLN A 28 -8.85 -3.60 5.02
CA GLN A 28 -10.09 -2.82 4.91
C GLN A 28 -11.10 -3.16 6.01
N MET A 29 -11.16 -4.43 6.43
CA MET A 29 -12.05 -4.89 7.51
C MET A 29 -11.45 -4.69 8.91
N HIS A 30 -10.19 -4.29 9.02
CA HIS A 30 -9.50 -4.20 10.30
C HIS A 30 -9.79 -2.84 10.97
N SER A 31 -10.43 -2.84 12.14
CA SER A 31 -10.90 -1.62 12.83
C SER A 31 -9.82 -0.58 13.15
N ASN A 32 -8.55 -0.98 13.25
CA ASN A 32 -7.45 -0.05 13.50
C ASN A 32 -6.74 0.41 12.22
N CYS A 33 -7.08 -0.14 11.05
CA CYS A 33 -6.54 0.32 9.77
C CYS A 33 -7.46 1.44 9.26
N ALA A 34 -7.01 2.69 9.36
CA ALA A 34 -7.79 3.83 8.87
C ALA A 34 -7.85 3.85 7.34
N GLU A 35 -6.78 3.41 6.69
CA GLU A 35 -6.66 3.43 5.24
C GLU A 35 -5.71 2.33 4.78
N VAL A 36 -6.07 1.65 3.70
CA VAL A 36 -5.17 0.76 2.97
C VAL A 36 -5.19 1.11 1.49
N MET A 37 -4.02 1.38 0.94
CA MET A 37 -3.82 1.63 -0.49
C MET A 37 -3.20 0.41 -1.15
N GLY A 38 -3.73 0.02 -2.30
CA GLY A 38 -3.17 -1.05 -3.13
C GLY A 38 -2.58 -0.49 -4.42
N ILE A 39 -1.32 -0.80 -4.70
CA ILE A 39 -0.68 -0.52 -6.00
C ILE A 39 -0.16 -1.80 -6.65
N HIS A 40 -0.06 -1.81 -7.96
CA HIS A 40 0.43 -2.90 -8.80
C HIS A 40 0.79 -2.35 -10.20
N ARG A 41 1.24 -3.21 -11.12
CA ARG A 41 1.68 -2.79 -12.46
C ARG A 41 0.60 -2.08 -13.31
N GLY A 42 -0.67 -2.38 -13.06
CA GLY A 42 -1.81 -1.80 -13.77
C GLY A 42 -2.58 -0.72 -13.00
N SER A 43 -2.17 -0.36 -11.78
CA SER A 43 -2.85 0.67 -10.98
C SER A 43 -2.44 2.08 -11.39
N ILE A 44 -3.13 3.07 -10.84
CA ILE A 44 -2.75 4.48 -10.89
C ILE A 44 -2.61 4.98 -9.45
N PRO A 45 -1.39 5.32 -8.98
CA PRO A 45 -0.10 5.18 -9.67
C PRO A 45 0.30 3.72 -9.90
N SER A 46 1.07 3.46 -10.96
CA SER A 46 1.63 2.13 -11.26
C SER A 46 2.97 1.94 -10.56
N ILE A 47 3.29 0.71 -10.18
CA ILE A 47 4.62 0.30 -9.75
C ILE A 47 5.03 -0.97 -10.52
N ASP A 48 6.02 -0.82 -11.40
CA ASP A 48 6.57 -1.90 -12.21
C ASP A 48 8.08 -2.01 -11.98
N TYR A 49 8.52 -3.16 -11.48
CA TYR A 49 9.93 -3.42 -11.23
C TYR A 49 10.77 -3.62 -12.48
N ALA A 50 10.12 -3.84 -13.64
CA ALA A 50 10.80 -3.80 -14.93
C ALA A 50 11.12 -2.37 -15.39
N ASP A 51 10.43 -1.36 -14.85
CA ASP A 51 10.64 0.06 -15.12
C ASP A 51 10.85 0.84 -13.81
N PRO A 52 12.11 0.97 -13.34
CA PRO A 52 12.43 1.64 -12.07
C PRO A 52 11.94 3.09 -11.96
N SER A 53 11.67 3.77 -13.08
CA SER A 53 11.14 5.14 -13.06
C SER A 53 9.77 5.21 -12.37
N THR A 54 8.97 4.14 -12.51
CA THR A 54 7.65 4.03 -11.90
C THR A 54 7.70 4.00 -10.38
N ILE A 55 8.80 3.53 -9.77
CA ILE A 55 8.95 3.46 -8.31
C ILE A 55 8.99 4.87 -7.71
N ALA A 56 9.79 5.77 -8.31
CA ALA A 56 9.88 7.16 -7.88
C ALA A 56 8.55 7.89 -8.07
N THR A 57 7.93 7.73 -9.24
CA THR A 57 6.62 8.34 -9.54
C THR A 57 5.51 7.84 -8.60
N ALA A 58 5.47 6.54 -8.30
CA ALA A 58 4.50 5.99 -7.35
C ALA A 58 4.74 6.54 -5.94
N ALA A 59 6.00 6.59 -5.48
CA ALA A 59 6.34 7.13 -4.18
C ALA A 59 5.98 8.61 -4.04
N GLU A 60 6.13 9.40 -5.11
CA GLU A 60 5.74 10.81 -5.16
C GLU A 60 4.22 10.98 -5.15
N ALA A 61 3.48 10.22 -5.97
CA ALA A 61 2.02 10.26 -5.98
C ALA A 61 1.42 9.85 -4.62
N LEU A 62 2.03 8.89 -3.93
CA LEU A 62 1.63 8.43 -2.59
C LEU A 62 2.08 9.37 -1.47
N ALA A 63 2.89 10.40 -1.75
CA ALA A 63 3.38 11.32 -0.73
C ALA A 63 2.24 12.03 0.02
N ALA A 64 1.14 12.32 -0.67
CA ALA A 64 -0.04 12.95 -0.08
C ALA A 64 -0.75 12.09 0.98
N HIS A 65 -0.48 10.78 1.02
CA HIS A 65 -1.17 9.82 1.89
C HIS A 65 -0.29 9.39 3.08
N ARG A 66 0.91 9.95 3.20
CA ARG A 66 1.84 9.69 4.31
C ARG A 66 1.27 10.18 5.66
N PRO A 67 1.69 9.58 6.78
CA PRO A 67 2.61 8.44 6.88
C PRO A 67 1.92 7.10 6.59
N PHE A 68 2.69 6.12 6.10
CA PHE A 68 2.31 4.70 6.12
C PHE A 68 3.05 4.03 7.27
N ASP A 69 2.31 3.41 8.19
CA ASP A 69 2.91 2.66 9.31
C ASP A 69 3.29 1.23 8.89
N LEU A 70 2.66 0.72 7.82
CA LEU A 70 2.87 -0.62 7.29
C LEU A 70 2.99 -0.57 5.76
N ILE A 71 4.05 -1.16 5.23
CA ILE A 71 4.24 -1.36 3.78
C ILE A 71 4.51 -2.84 3.54
N ILE A 72 3.74 -3.46 2.64
CA ILE A 72 3.87 -4.87 2.25
C ILE A 72 4.18 -4.93 0.76
N ASN A 73 5.16 -5.76 0.37
CA ASN A 73 5.57 -6.01 -1.01
C ASN A 73 5.49 -7.50 -1.33
#